data_AF-Q865Y8-F1
#
_entry.id   AF-Q865Y8-F1
#
_cell.length_a   1.000
_cell.length_b   1.000
_cell.length_c   1.000
_cell.angle_alpha   90.00
_cell.angle_beta   90.00
_cell.angle_gamma   90.00
#
_symmetry.space_group_name_H-M   'P 1'
#
loop_
_entity.id
_entity.type
_entity.pdbx_description
1 polymer ?
#
loop_
_entity_poly.entity_id
_entity_poly.type
_entity_poly.pdbx_seq_one_letter_code
_entity_poly.pdbx_strand_id
1 'polypeptide(L)'
;LGTSGYDYYHVDDLENLAKCHEHLMQYGKGKSCYYRFLTKGQQWIWLQTHYYITYHQWNSRPEFIVCTHTVVSYAEVRAERRRELGIEESLPEAAADKSQDSGSDNRINTVSLKEA
;
A
#
# COMPACT_ATOMS: atom_id res chain seq x y z
N LEU A 1 -18.60 -18.02 1.61
CA LEU A 1 -17.65 -19.14 1.77
C LEU A 1 -17.98 -20.16 0.68
N GLY A 2 -16.96 -20.72 0.01
CA GLY A 2 -17.14 -21.64 -1.12
C GLY A 2 -16.99 -21.00 -2.52
N THR A 3 -16.64 -19.72 -2.60
CA THR A 3 -16.27 -19.02 -3.84
C THR A 3 -14.76 -19.01 -4.03
N SER A 4 -14.30 -18.83 -5.26
CA SER A 4 -12.87 -18.81 -5.57
C SER A 4 -12.25 -17.49 -5.11
N GLY A 5 -11.04 -17.53 -4.55
CA GLY A 5 -10.30 -16.30 -4.25
C GLY A 5 -10.07 -15.42 -5.48
N TYR A 6 -9.92 -16.06 -6.65
CA TYR A 6 -9.72 -15.38 -7.94
C TYR A 6 -10.91 -14.52 -8.37
N ASP A 7 -12.11 -14.78 -7.84
CA ASP A 7 -13.30 -13.97 -8.12
C ASP A 7 -13.18 -12.54 -7.55
N TYR A 8 -12.23 -12.33 -6.64
CA TYR A 8 -12.05 -11.07 -5.90
C TYR A 8 -10.74 -10.36 -6.22
N TYR A 9 -9.86 -10.94 -7.05
CA TYR A 9 -8.62 -10.31 -7.44
C TYR A 9 -8.83 -9.39 -8.64
N HIS A 10 -8.11 -8.26 -8.67
CA HIS A 10 -8.13 -7.40 -9.85
C HIS A 10 -7.45 -8.12 -11.03
N VAL A 11 -8.00 -7.94 -12.24
CA VAL A 11 -7.56 -8.65 -13.45
C VAL A 11 -6.07 -8.50 -13.74
N ASP A 12 -5.51 -7.27 -13.66
CA ASP A 12 -4.07 -7.06 -13.91
C ASP A 12 -3.14 -7.74 -12.87
N ASP A 13 -3.67 -8.16 -11.72
CA ASP A 13 -2.87 -8.75 -10.65
C ASP A 13 -2.86 -10.29 -10.72
N LEU A 14 -3.74 -10.89 -11.55
CA LEU A 14 -3.96 -12.34 -11.62
C LEU A 14 -2.71 -13.13 -12.00
N GLU A 15 -1.96 -12.66 -12.99
CA GLU A 15 -0.77 -13.38 -13.47
C GLU A 15 0.32 -13.46 -12.39
N ASN A 16 0.56 -12.36 -11.69
CA ASN A 16 1.57 -12.32 -10.63
C ASN A 16 1.13 -13.14 -9.41
N LEU A 17 -0.15 -13.09 -9.04
CA LEU A 17 -0.71 -13.93 -7.99
C LEU A 17 -0.62 -15.42 -8.32
N ALA A 18 -0.90 -15.81 -9.57
CA ALA A 18 -0.76 -17.19 -10.02
C ALA A 18 0.68 -17.69 -9.84
N LYS A 19 1.68 -16.89 -10.23
CA LYS A 19 3.11 -17.20 -10.00
C LYS A 19 3.43 -17.33 -8.50
N CYS A 20 2.88 -16.46 -7.65
CA CYS A 20 3.03 -16.60 -6.20
C CYS A 20 2.39 -17.89 -5.67
N HIS A 21 1.26 -18.34 -6.23
CA HIS A 21 0.61 -19.59 -5.84
C HIS A 21 1.38 -20.82 -6.34
N GLU A 22 1.95 -20.79 -7.55
CA GLU A 22 2.86 -21.83 -8.04
C GLU A 22 4.07 -21.98 -7.11
N HIS A 23 4.66 -20.84 -6.71
CA HIS A 23 5.75 -20.81 -5.74
C HIS A 23 5.31 -21.38 -4.38
N LEU A 24 4.12 -21.02 -3.88
CA LEU A 24 3.56 -21.62 -2.66
C LEU A 24 3.39 -23.15 -2.79
N MET A 25 2.89 -23.65 -3.92
CA MET A 25 2.70 -25.08 -4.15
C MET A 25 4.03 -25.85 -4.15
N GLN A 26 5.10 -25.22 -4.64
CA GLN A 26 6.44 -25.84 -4.67
C GLN A 26 7.12 -25.86 -3.30
N TYR A 27 6.99 -24.80 -2.49
CA TYR A 27 7.78 -24.62 -1.27
C TYR A 27 6.98 -24.73 0.04
N GLY A 28 5.65 -24.84 -0.04
CA GLY A 28 4.76 -24.99 1.12
C GLY A 28 4.54 -23.72 1.95
N LYS A 29 5.26 -22.63 1.64
CA LYS A 29 5.08 -21.29 2.23
C LYS A 29 5.51 -20.21 1.26
N GLY A 30 4.97 -19.01 1.40
CA GLY A 30 5.33 -17.90 0.52
C GLY A 30 4.71 -16.58 0.94
N LYS A 31 5.04 -15.54 0.17
CA LYS A 31 4.47 -14.19 0.29
C LYS A 31 4.00 -13.75 -1.09
N SER A 32 2.82 -13.15 -1.17
CA SER A 32 2.32 -12.57 -2.41
C SER A 32 3.12 -11.33 -2.82
N CYS A 33 3.01 -10.94 -4.09
CA CYS A 33 3.17 -9.54 -4.49
C CYS A 33 2.10 -8.67 -3.81
N TYR A 34 2.20 -7.33 -3.95
CA TYR A 34 1.05 -6.48 -3.65
C TYR A 34 -0.04 -6.70 -4.70
N TYR A 35 -1.29 -6.84 -4.26
CA TYR A 35 -2.42 -7.06 -5.15
C TYR A 35 -3.67 -6.35 -4.64
N ARG A 36 -4.64 -6.14 -5.53
CA ARG A 36 -5.93 -5.52 -5.21
C ARG A 36 -6.98 -6.58 -4.95
N PHE A 37 -7.75 -6.39 -3.88
CA PHE A 37 -8.87 -7.23 -3.49
C PHE A 37 -10.18 -6.45 -3.53
N LEU A 38 -11.22 -7.02 -4.14
CA LEU A 38 -12.54 -6.40 -4.26
C LEU A 38 -13.35 -6.61 -2.98
N THR A 39 -13.62 -5.52 -2.28
CA THR A 39 -14.47 -5.52 -1.08
C THR A 39 -15.94 -5.57 -1.44
N LYS A 40 -16.79 -5.92 -0.48
CA LYS A 40 -18.26 -5.88 -0.62
C LYS A 40 -18.80 -4.50 -1.03
N GLY A 41 -18.09 -3.43 -0.67
CA GLY A 41 -18.44 -2.05 -1.06
C GLY A 41 -18.01 -1.68 -2.49
N GLN A 42 -17.59 -2.65 -3.31
CA GLN A 42 -17.07 -2.43 -4.66
C GLN A 42 -15.84 -1.50 -4.70
N GLN A 43 -15.05 -1.52 -3.63
CA GLN A 43 -13.78 -0.80 -3.53
C GLN A 43 -12.61 -1.76 -3.57
N TRP A 44 -11.52 -1.32 -4.19
CA TRP A 44 -10.26 -2.02 -4.21
C TRP A 44 -9.41 -1.62 -3.00
N ILE A 45 -8.93 -2.61 -2.26
CA ILE A 45 -7.90 -2.42 -1.23
C ILE A 45 -6.63 -3.16 -1.65
N TRP A 46 -5.48 -2.60 -1.29
CA TRP A 46 -4.20 -3.26 -1.51
C TRP A 46 -3.88 -4.20 -0.35
N LEU A 47 -3.50 -5.42 -0.69
CA LEU A 47 -3.10 -6.45 0.26
C LEU A 47 -1.70 -7.00 -0.07
N GLN A 48 -1.00 -7.43 0.96
CA GLN A 48 0.06 -8.42 0.87
C GLN A 48 -0.29 -9.59 1.78
N THR A 49 -0.09 -10.80 1.32
CA THR A 49 -0.50 -11.99 2.04
C THR A 49 0.68 -12.92 2.25
N HIS A 50 0.83 -13.39 3.49
CA HIS A 50 1.68 -14.53 3.80
C HIS A 50 0.85 -15.80 3.79
N TYR A 51 1.39 -16.84 3.14
CA TYR A 51 0.73 -18.12 2.99
C TYR A 51 1.60 -19.25 3.52
N TYR A 52 0.95 -20.29 4.06
CA TYR A 52 1.57 -21.59 4.23
C TYR A 52 0.54 -22.71 4.07
N ILE A 53 1.01 -23.88 3.64
CA ILE A 53 0.21 -25.08 3.45
C ILE A 53 0.23 -25.88 4.76
N THR A 54 -0.95 -26.28 5.23
CA THR A 54 -1.09 -27.27 6.30
C THR A 54 -1.19 -28.66 5.68
N TYR A 55 -0.50 -29.63 6.28
CA TYR A 55 -0.45 -31.01 5.81
C TYR A 55 -1.08 -31.94 6.84
N HIS A 56 -1.83 -32.92 6.35
CA HIS A 56 -2.44 -33.95 7.17
C HIS A 56 -1.36 -34.80 7.85
N GLN A 57 -1.46 -34.97 9.17
CA GLN A 57 -0.38 -35.52 10.01
C GLN A 57 0.04 -36.95 9.63
N TRP A 58 -0.89 -37.75 9.09
CA TRP A 58 -0.67 -39.19 8.88
C TRP A 58 -0.22 -39.58 7.46
N ASN A 59 -0.49 -38.75 6.46
CA ASN A 59 -0.22 -39.09 5.05
C ASN A 59 0.53 -37.98 4.30
N SER A 60 0.86 -36.89 5.01
CA SER A 60 1.62 -35.75 4.47
C SER A 60 1.00 -35.11 3.23
N ARG A 61 -0.31 -35.29 3.00
CA ARG A 61 -1.03 -34.62 1.91
C ARG A 61 -1.44 -33.21 2.34
N PRO A 62 -1.41 -32.22 1.43
CA PRO A 62 -1.89 -30.88 1.72
C PRO A 62 -3.40 -30.90 2.01
N GLU A 63 -3.83 -30.20 3.06
CA GLU A 63 -5.25 -30.07 3.43
C GLU A 63 -5.82 -28.72 2.98
N PHE A 64 -5.18 -27.63 3.43
CA PHE A 64 -5.61 -26.27 3.13
C PHE A 64 -4.45 -25.28 3.24
N ILE A 65 -4.67 -24.09 2.69
CA ILE A 65 -3.74 -22.97 2.77
C ILE A 65 -4.24 -22.01 3.85
N VAL A 66 -3.35 -21.62 4.76
CA VAL A 66 -3.61 -20.54 5.71
C VAL A 66 -3.08 -19.24 5.12
N CYS A 67 -3.92 -18.20 5.14
CA CYS A 67 -3.62 -16.88 4.61
C CYS A 67 -3.66 -15.83 5.72
N THR A 68 -2.58 -15.06 5.88
CA THR A 68 -2.56 -13.87 6.73
C THR A 68 -2.45 -12.64 5.86
N HIS A 69 -3.52 -11.86 5.79
CA HIS A 69 -3.64 -10.67 4.95
C HIS A 69 -3.26 -9.40 5.71
N THR A 70 -2.37 -8.60 5.13
CA THR A 70 -2.05 -7.26 5.62
C THR A 70 -2.59 -6.23 4.62
N VAL A 71 -3.39 -5.29 5.10
CA VAL A 71 -3.79 -4.11 4.31
C VAL A 71 -2.59 -3.18 4.21
N VAL A 72 -2.24 -2.81 2.98
CA VAL A 72 -1.10 -1.91 2.71
C VAL A 72 -1.57 -0.62 2.05
N SER A 73 -0.81 0.45 2.27
CA SER A 73 -1.15 1.76 1.70
C SER A 73 -0.73 1.85 0.24
N TYR A 74 -1.40 2.68 -0.55
CA TYR A 74 -0.99 2.94 -1.93
C TYR A 74 0.42 3.55 -2.02
N ALA A 75 0.82 4.35 -1.03
CA ALA A 75 2.16 4.92 -0.95
C ALA A 75 3.24 3.84 -0.85
N GLU A 76 3.01 2.82 -0.03
CA GLU A 76 3.91 1.67 0.13
C GLU A 76 4.05 0.87 -1.18
N VAL A 77 2.92 0.57 -1.84
CA VAL A 77 2.92 -0.13 -3.14
C VAL A 77 3.70 0.64 -4.20
N ARG A 78 3.53 1.97 -4.25
CA ARG A 78 4.29 2.83 -5.16
C ARG A 78 5.78 2.90 -4.81
N ALA A 79 6.12 2.92 -3.54
CA ALA A 79 7.51 2.94 -3.09
C ALA A 79 8.22 1.64 -3.49
N GLU A 80 7.59 0.47 -3.32
CA GLU A 80 8.15 -0.82 -3.75
C GLU A 80 8.36 -0.87 -5.26
N ARG A 81 7.36 -0.48 -6.05
CA ARG A 81 7.48 -0.47 -7.52
C ARG A 81 8.62 0.43 -8.00
N ARG A 82 8.84 1.58 -7.35
CA ARG A 82 9.98 2.46 -7.68
C ARG A 82 11.32 1.82 -7.32
N ARG A 83 11.39 1.15 -6.16
CA ARG A 83 12.58 0.39 -5.75
C ARG A 83 12.91 -0.74 -6.74
N GLU A 84 11.91 -1.48 -7.21
CA GLU A 84 12.09 -2.54 -8.22
C GLU A 84 12.62 -1.99 -9.56
N LEU A 85 12.25 -0.76 -9.92
CA LEU A 85 12.73 -0.07 -11.12
C LEU A 85 14.09 0.63 -10.92
N GLY A 86 14.68 0.56 -9.73
CA GLY A 86 15.94 1.24 -9.41
C GLY A 86 15.86 2.76 -9.38
N ILE A 87 14.66 3.33 -9.19
CA ILE A 87 14.46 4.77 -9.10
C ILE A 87 14.60 5.20 -7.64
N GLU A 88 15.72 5.81 -7.30
CA GLU A 88 15.95 6.41 -5.97
C GLU A 88 14.95 7.54 -5.70
N GLU A 89 14.39 7.55 -4.50
CA GLU A 89 13.44 8.59 -4.10
C GLU A 89 14.21 9.85 -3.71
N SER A 90 14.21 10.88 -4.58
CA SER A 90 14.54 12.23 -4.14
C SER A 90 13.48 12.68 -3.15
N LEU A 91 13.88 12.92 -1.89
CA LEU A 91 13.04 13.52 -0.86
C LEU A 91 12.31 14.76 -1.42
N PRO A 92 11.04 15.00 -1.08
CA PRO A 92 10.36 16.23 -1.50
C PRO A 92 11.14 17.42 -0.93
N GLU A 93 11.71 18.21 -1.84
CA GLU A 93 12.36 19.48 -1.52
C GLU A 93 11.31 20.35 -0.83
N ALA A 94 11.44 20.48 0.50
CA ALA A 94 10.60 21.38 1.27
C ALA A 94 10.68 22.74 0.60
N ALA A 95 9.52 23.25 0.17
CA ALA A 95 9.41 24.54 -0.49
C ALA A 95 10.24 25.57 0.30
N ALA A 96 11.28 26.08 -0.36
CA ALA A 96 12.12 27.13 0.16
C ALA A 96 11.25 28.38 0.39
N ASP A 97 10.78 28.56 1.63
CA ASP A 97 10.18 29.80 2.08
C ASP A 97 11.31 30.84 2.22
N LYS A 98 11.47 31.65 1.18
CA LYS A 98 12.37 32.81 1.20
C LYS A 98 11.74 33.90 2.07
N SER A 99 11.99 33.86 3.37
CA SER A 99 11.81 35.01 4.26
C SER A 99 13.09 35.87 4.25
N GLN A 100 13.15 36.85 3.34
CA GLN A 100 13.86 38.13 3.49
C GLN A 100 12.85 39.09 4.15
N ASP A 101 13.11 40.06 5.03
CA ASP A 101 14.30 40.75 5.49
C ASP A 101 13.92 41.44 6.82
N SER A 102 14.96 41.64 7.61
CA SER A 102 15.16 42.36 8.86
C SER A 102 14.59 43.80 8.91
N GLY A 103 14.08 44.20 10.09
CA GLY A 103 14.52 45.46 10.71
C GLY A 103 13.57 46.67 10.78
N SER A 104 13.19 46.99 12.03
CA SER A 104 13.06 48.33 12.65
C SER A 104 11.72 49.08 12.68
N ASP A 105 11.38 49.45 13.93
CA ASP A 105 10.29 50.32 14.42
C ASP A 105 10.19 51.69 13.72
N ASN A 106 8.97 52.21 13.54
CA ASN A 106 8.54 53.40 14.28
C ASN A 106 7.04 53.73 14.17
N ARG A 107 6.56 54.30 15.26
CA ARG A 107 5.20 54.78 15.59
C ARG A 107 4.69 55.88 14.64
N ILE A 108 3.38 55.97 14.45
CA ILE A 108 2.55 57.19 14.62
C ILE A 108 1.07 56.78 14.81
N ASN A 109 0.45 57.30 15.87
CA ASN A 109 -0.98 57.22 16.17
C ASN A 109 -1.76 58.32 15.42
N THR A 110 -3.05 58.03 15.19
CA THR A 110 -4.23 58.89 15.46
C THR A 110 -5.16 59.21 14.28
N VAL A 111 -6.36 58.63 14.39
CA VAL A 111 -7.72 59.15 14.19
C VAL A 111 -8.15 59.72 12.83
N SER A 112 -9.13 59.05 12.21
CA SER A 112 -10.32 59.75 11.71
C SER A 112 -11.58 58.88 11.86
N LEU A 113 -12.67 59.54 12.27
CA LEU A 113 -13.92 58.98 12.76
C LEU A 113 -14.81 58.35 11.66
N LYS A 114 -15.49 57.27 12.03
CA LYS A 114 -16.77 56.74 11.50
C LYS A 114 -17.60 56.41 12.75
N GLU A 115 -18.89 56.64 12.89
CA GLU A 115 -20.04 56.89 12.02
C GLU A 115 -21.19 57.42 12.92
N ALA A 116 -22.26 57.91 12.28
CA ALA A 116 -23.65 58.10 12.76
C ALA A 116 -23.97 59.30 13.67
#